data_AF-A0AAN8J2C7-F1
#
_entry.id   AF-A0AAN8J2C7-F1
#
_cell.length_a   1.000
_cell.length_b   1.000
_cell.length_c   1.000
_cell.angle_alpha   90.00
_cell.angle_beta   90.00
_cell.angle_gamma   90.00
#
_symmetry.space_group_name_H-M   'P 1'
#
loop_
_entity.id
_entity.type
_entity.pdbx_description
1 polymer ?
#
loop_
_entity_poly.entity_id
_entity_poly.type
_entity_poly.pdbx_seq_one_letter_code
_entity_poly.pdbx_strand_id
1 'polypeptide(L)'
;MCVNYLYYFPASEVEVCKSAVDNATLHNYFENMHGIRRNLPIHQKFARIDWNEANVLSLRELYSSAPLNMHCYRRNGELFPDHPLNWTAVPQPRVFTAPLTKNRDGLECAALND
;
A
#
# COMPACT_ATOMS: atom_id res chain seq x y z
N MET A 1 -5.92 9.92 -4.72
CA MET A 1 -6.44 8.89 -3.81
C MET A 1 -6.49 7.57 -4.57
N CYS A 2 -6.12 6.43 -3.95
CA CYS A 2 -6.19 5.10 -4.56
C CYS A 2 -7.24 4.28 -3.77
N VAL A 3 -8.44 4.15 -4.32
CA VAL A 3 -9.60 3.54 -3.63
C VAL A 3 -10.36 2.69 -4.63
N ASN A 4 -10.79 1.51 -4.19
CA ASN A 4 -11.70 0.64 -4.92
C ASN A 4 -12.90 0.32 -4.02
N TYR A 5 -14.11 0.49 -4.52
CA TYR A 5 -15.35 0.13 -3.81
C TYR A 5 -15.85 -1.19 -4.37
N LEU A 6 -15.92 -2.21 -3.53
CA LEU A 6 -16.33 -3.54 -3.91
C LEU A 6 -17.75 -3.81 -3.42
N TYR A 7 -18.63 -4.22 -4.32
CA TYR A 7 -19.94 -4.78 -3.98
C TYR A 7 -19.81 -6.31 -3.97
N TYR A 8 -20.08 -6.94 -2.84
CA TYR A 8 -19.83 -8.37 -2.66
C TYR A 8 -20.91 -9.05 -1.79
N PHE A 9 -21.00 -10.37 -1.90
CA PHE A 9 -21.89 -11.24 -1.10
C PHE A 9 -21.14 -12.55 -0.75
N PRO A 10 -21.35 -13.14 0.45
CA PRO A 10 -22.21 -12.66 1.55
C PRO A 10 -21.68 -11.39 2.21
N ALA A 11 -22.57 -10.64 2.85
CA ALA A 11 -22.18 -9.47 3.63
C ALA A 11 -21.21 -9.92 4.75
N SER A 12 -20.09 -9.20 4.90
CA SER A 12 -19.11 -9.45 5.95
C SER A 12 -18.99 -8.22 6.86
N GLU A 13 -18.29 -8.36 7.98
CA GLU A 13 -18.02 -7.23 8.87
C GLU A 13 -16.97 -6.26 8.30
N VAL A 14 -16.22 -6.64 7.26
CA VAL A 14 -15.16 -5.82 6.67
C VAL A 14 -15.76 -4.66 5.87
N GLU A 15 -15.42 -3.44 6.26
CA GLU A 15 -15.85 -2.22 5.55
C GLU A 15 -14.67 -1.55 4.83
N VAL A 16 -13.54 -1.37 5.51
CA VAL A 16 -12.35 -0.74 4.92
C VAL A 16 -11.15 -1.64 5.12
N CYS A 17 -10.49 -2.01 4.03
CA CYS A 17 -9.18 -2.64 4.06
C CYS A 17 -8.24 -1.79 3.22
N LYS A 18 -7.24 -1.19 3.86
CA LYS A 18 -6.23 -0.36 3.20
C LYS A 18 -4.87 -0.56 3.85
N SER A 19 -3.83 -0.19 3.13
CA SER A 19 -2.46 -0.21 3.61
C SER A 19 -1.75 1.10 3.32
N ALA A 20 -0.74 1.39 4.11
CA ALA A 20 0.23 2.45 3.87
C ALA A 20 1.61 1.96 4.33
N VAL A 21 2.68 2.57 3.81
CA VAL A 21 4.03 2.30 4.30
C VAL A 21 4.11 2.62 5.79
N ASP A 22 4.84 1.79 6.53
CA ASP A 22 5.05 2.00 7.95
C ASP A 22 5.65 3.40 8.22
N ASN A 23 5.07 4.08 9.21
CA ASN A 23 5.40 5.45 9.52
C ASN A 23 6.83 5.60 10.02
N ALA A 24 7.32 4.68 10.86
CA ALA A 24 8.70 4.73 11.34
C ALA A 24 9.68 4.53 10.18
N THR A 25 9.40 3.56 9.31
CA THR A 25 10.19 3.26 8.12
C THR A 25 10.25 4.46 7.16
N LEU A 26 9.12 5.11 6.88
CA LEU A 26 9.09 6.30 6.03
C LEU A 26 9.83 7.49 6.65
N HIS A 27 9.70 7.68 7.97
CA HIS A 27 10.47 8.70 8.68
C HIS A 27 11.99 8.45 8.59
N ASN A 28 12.43 7.20 8.74
CA ASN A 28 13.84 6.81 8.65
C ASN A 28 14.37 6.98 7.21
N TYR A 29 13.56 6.71 6.19
CA TYR A 29 13.91 6.98 4.80
C TYR A 29 14.31 8.45 4.59
N PHE A 30 13.49 9.38 5.08
CA PHE A 30 13.78 10.81 4.94
C PHE A 30 15.03 11.25 5.71
N GLU A 31 15.23 10.69 6.91
CA GLU A 31 16.40 11.02 7.74
C GLU A 31 17.69 10.47 7.13
N ASN A 32 17.68 9.21 6.70
CA ASN A 32 18.88 8.52 6.24
C ASN A 32 19.26 8.90 4.80
N MET A 33 18.29 9.02 3.89
CA MET A 33 18.56 9.29 2.48
C MET A 33 18.71 10.78 2.17
N HIS A 34 18.05 11.65 2.95
CA HIS A 34 17.94 13.07 2.64
C HIS A 34 18.37 13.99 3.79
N GLY A 35 18.77 13.45 4.95
CA GLY A 35 19.16 14.26 6.12
C GLY A 35 18.01 15.08 6.72
N ILE A 36 16.76 14.72 6.42
CA ILE A 36 15.58 15.50 6.82
C ILE A 36 15.13 15.07 8.23
N ARG A 37 15.06 16.04 9.14
CA ARG A 37 14.69 15.82 10.55
C ARG A 37 13.37 15.06 10.72
N ARG A 38 13.35 14.12 11.66
CA ARG A 38 12.21 13.24 11.93
C ARG A 38 10.94 13.98 12.37
N ASN A 39 11.07 15.10 13.09
CA ASN A 39 9.99 15.85 13.71
C ASN A 39 9.13 16.69 12.74
N LEU A 40 9.51 16.79 11.47
CA LEU A 40 8.71 17.48 10.47
C LEU A 40 7.49 16.64 10.06
N PRO A 41 6.35 17.26 9.72
CA PRO A 41 5.25 16.57 9.07
C PRO A 41 5.68 15.95 7.74
N ILE A 42 5.16 14.76 7.41
CA ILE A 42 5.53 13.99 6.21
C ILE A 42 5.43 14.83 4.92
N HIS A 43 4.36 15.61 4.75
CA HIS A 43 4.17 16.46 3.56
C HIS A 43 5.31 17.48 3.38
N GLN A 44 5.84 18.04 4.47
CA GLN A 44 6.97 18.97 4.41
C GLN A 44 8.28 18.28 4.07
N LYS A 45 8.42 17.00 4.43
CA LYS A 45 9.60 16.21 4.05
C LYS A 45 9.62 15.94 2.56
N PHE A 46 8.49 15.50 1.99
CA PHE A 46 8.34 15.32 0.54
C PHE A 46 8.63 16.61 -0.23
N ALA A 47 8.19 17.77 0.28
CA ALA A 47 8.42 19.07 -0.36
C ALA A 47 9.90 19.55 -0.33
N ARG A 48 10.75 18.95 0.51
CA ARG A 48 12.18 19.31 0.63
C ARG A 48 13.10 18.44 -0.22
N ILE A 49 12.58 17.37 -0.81
CA ILE A 49 13.35 16.50 -1.70
C ILE A 49 13.40 17.12 -3.09
N ASP A 50 14.59 17.16 -3.67
CA ASP A 50 14.76 17.42 -5.09
C ASP A 50 14.44 16.13 -5.89
N TRP A 51 13.34 16.12 -6.64
CA TRP A 51 12.85 14.92 -7.31
C TRP A 51 13.54 14.70 -8.65
N ASN A 52 14.73 14.09 -8.58
CA ASN A 52 15.42 13.52 -9.73
C ASN A 52 15.16 12.01 -9.86
N GLU A 53 15.62 11.41 -10.97
CA GLU A 53 15.41 9.99 -11.25
C GLU A 53 15.93 9.07 -10.12
N ALA A 54 17.11 9.37 -9.57
CA ALA A 54 17.70 8.58 -8.48
C ALA A 54 16.82 8.59 -7.21
N ASN A 55 16.27 9.75 -6.85
CA ASN A 55 15.40 9.91 -5.69
C ASN A 55 14.03 9.24 -5.90
N VAL A 56 13.50 9.29 -7.12
CA VAL A 56 12.27 8.56 -7.50
C VAL A 56 12.49 7.04 -7.41
N LEU A 57 13.60 6.54 -7.95
CA LEU A 57 13.95 5.11 -7.87
C LEU A 57 14.17 4.67 -6.42
N SER A 58 14.84 5.48 -5.62
CA SER A 58 15.04 5.23 -4.19
C SER A 58 13.71 5.14 -3.42
N LEU A 59 12.77 6.05 -3.68
CA LEU A 59 11.44 6.01 -3.07
C LEU A 59 10.63 4.79 -3.56
N ARG A 60 10.76 4.43 -4.85
CA ARG A 60 10.13 3.24 -5.41
C ARG A 60 10.63 1.97 -4.73
N GLU A 61 11.92 1.88 -4.45
CA GLU A 61 12.52 0.74 -3.74
C GLU A 61 11.98 0.64 -2.31
N LEU A 62 11.85 1.78 -1.61
CA LEU A 62 11.18 1.84 -0.31
C LEU A 62 9.77 1.25 -0.40
N TYR A 63 8.94 1.68 -1.35
CA TYR A 63 7.57 1.17 -1.50
C TYR A 63 7.49 -0.29 -1.92
N SER A 64 8.55 -0.83 -2.50
CA SER A 64 8.62 -2.23 -2.96
C SER A 64 9.10 -3.20 -1.88
N SER A 65 9.64 -2.70 -0.76
CA SER A 65 10.25 -3.51 0.29
C SER A 65 9.78 -3.19 1.72
N ALA A 66 9.26 -1.98 1.96
CA ALA A 66 8.94 -1.53 3.30
C ALA A 66 7.74 -2.28 3.90
N PRO A 67 7.76 -2.53 5.23
CA PRO A 67 6.60 -3.04 5.93
C PRO A 67 5.44 -2.04 5.88
N LEU A 68 4.23 -2.54 6.10
CA LEU A 68 2.98 -1.82 5.94
C LEU A 68 2.26 -1.65 7.27
N ASN A 69 1.70 -0.47 7.48
CA ASN A 69 0.62 -0.28 8.44
C ASN A 69 -0.70 -0.61 7.72
N MET A 70 -1.42 -1.58 8.28
CA MET A 70 -2.65 -2.12 7.72
C MET A 70 -3.84 -1.57 8.51
N HIS A 71 -4.87 -1.12 7.81
CA HIS A 71 -6.08 -0.60 8.43
C HIS A 71 -7.26 -1.43 7.91
N CYS A 72 -7.57 -2.49 8.65
CA CYS A 72 -8.71 -3.37 8.43
C CYS A 72 -9.78 -3.00 9.44
N TYR A 73 -10.74 -2.17 9.03
CA TYR A 73 -11.85 -1.74 9.85
C TYR A 73 -13.10 -2.58 9.62
N ARG A 74 -13.77 -2.87 10.73
CA ARG A 74 -15.12 -3.40 10.77
C ARG A 74 -16.14 -2.30 10.47
N ARG A 75 -17.39 -2.72 10.23
CA ARG A 75 -18.53 -1.82 10.00
C ARG A 75 -18.80 -0.79 11.11
N ASN A 76 -18.33 -1.07 12.32
CA ASN A 76 -18.47 -0.17 13.48
C ASN A 76 -17.30 0.84 13.58
N GLY A 77 -16.36 0.85 12.62
CA GLY A 77 -15.19 1.72 12.61
C GLY A 77 -14.02 1.23 13.48
N GLU A 78 -14.16 0.10 14.16
CA GLU A 78 -13.06 -0.48 14.95
C GLU A 78 -12.17 -1.37 14.10
N LEU A 79 -10.88 -1.46 14.45
CA LEU A 79 -9.99 -2.44 13.83
C LEU A 79 -10.46 -3.87 14.17
N PHE A 80 -10.16 -4.82 13.28
CA PHE A 80 -10.25 -6.23 13.64
C PHE A 80 -9.27 -6.55 14.78
N PRO A 81 -9.68 -7.33 15.79
CA PRO A 81 -8.83 -7.63 16.94
C PRO A 81 -7.75 -8.68 16.61
N ASP A 82 -6.84 -8.89 17.55
CA ASP A 82 -5.93 -10.06 17.64
C ASP A 82 -4.98 -10.29 16.46
N HIS A 83 -4.69 -9.27 15.64
CA HIS A 83 -3.59 -9.36 14.69
C HIS A 83 -2.26 -9.42 15.47
N PRO A 84 -1.34 -10.38 15.18
CA PRO A 84 -0.12 -10.58 15.96
C PRO A 84 0.79 -9.35 16.10
N LEU A 85 0.75 -8.47 15.11
CA LEU A 85 1.52 -7.21 15.06
C LEU A 85 0.68 -5.96 15.32
N ASN A 86 -0.55 -6.11 15.83
CA ASN A 86 -1.50 -5.01 16.01
C ASN A 86 -1.65 -4.13 14.75
N TRP A 87 -1.67 -4.77 13.58
CA TRP A 87 -1.70 -4.14 12.26
C TRP A 87 -0.59 -3.13 11.94
N THR A 88 0.49 -3.11 12.72
CA THR A 88 1.65 -2.24 12.51
C THR A 88 2.83 -3.03 11.96
N ALA A 89 3.61 -2.41 11.07
CA ALA A 89 4.80 -3.02 10.46
C ALA A 89 4.57 -4.45 9.90
N VAL A 90 3.41 -4.68 9.29
CA VAL A 90 3.05 -5.96 8.66
C VAL A 90 3.94 -6.20 7.43
N PRO A 91 4.52 -7.40 7.25
CA PRO A 91 5.34 -7.71 6.09
C PRO A 91 4.59 -7.48 4.77
N GLN A 92 5.30 -6.98 3.76
CA GLN A 92 4.72 -6.73 2.45
C GLN A 92 4.28 -8.05 1.78
N PRO A 93 3.06 -8.13 1.23
CA PRO A 93 2.61 -9.29 0.47
C PRO A 93 3.53 -9.57 -0.72
N ARG A 94 3.93 -10.82 -0.90
CA ARG A 94 4.72 -11.27 -2.05
C ARG A 94 3.83 -11.99 -3.05
N VAL A 95 4.00 -11.65 -4.32
CA VAL A 95 3.36 -12.38 -5.42
C VAL A 95 4.38 -13.39 -5.95
N PHE A 96 4.07 -14.68 -5.80
CA PHE A 96 4.94 -15.77 -6.27
C PHE A 96 4.55 -16.30 -7.65
N THR A 97 3.44 -15.81 -8.20
CA THR A 97 2.92 -16.24 -9.50
C THR A 97 3.50 -15.38 -10.61
N ALA A 98 3.75 -16.01 -11.76
CA ALA A 98 4.00 -15.28 -13.01
C ALA A 98 2.84 -14.30 -13.29
N PRO A 99 3.08 -13.23 -14.07
CA PRO A 99 2.01 -12.35 -14.51
C PRO A 99 0.88 -13.19 -15.11
N LEU A 100 -0.35 -12.98 -14.64
CA LEU A 100 -1.52 -13.61 -15.26
C LEU A 100 -1.59 -13.09 -16.69
N THR A 101 -1.19 -13.92 -17.65
CA THR A 101 -1.38 -13.62 -19.05
C THR A 101 -2.88 -13.65 -19.31
N LYS A 102 -3.43 -12.52 -19.76
CA LYS A 102 -4.79 -12.50 -20.29
C LYS A 102 -4.79 -13.32 -21.57
N ASN A 103 -5.09 -14.61 -21.48
CA ASN A 103 -5.34 -15.45 -22.63
C ASN A 103 -6.85 -15.52 -22.78
N ARG A 104 -7.40 -14.87 -23.81
CA ARG A 104 -8.81 -15.01 -24.16
C ARG A 104 -8.96 -16.34 -24.89
N ASP A 105 -9.84 -17.21 -24.41
CA ASP A 105 -10.14 -18.43 -25.14
C ASP A 105 -10.70 -18.06 -26.52
N GLY A 106 -10.38 -18.83 -27.57
CA GLY A 106 -10.88 -18.58 -28.91
C GLY A 106 -12.41 -18.65 -29.01
N LEU A 107 -13.06 -19.26 -28.01
CA LEU A 107 -14.51 -19.37 -27.88
C LEU A 107 -15.14 -18.26 -27.03
N GLU A 108 -14.35 -17.42 -26.35
CA GLU A 108 -14.88 -16.30 -25.58
C GLU A 108 -15.15 -15.09 -26.48
N CYS A 109 -16.41 -14.64 -26.48
CA CYS A 109 -16.80 -13.38 -27.12
C CYS A 109 -16.02 -12.21 -26.52
N ALA A 110 -15.68 -11.23 -27.35
CA ALA A 110 -15.16 -9.96 -26.86
C ALA A 110 -16.19 -9.35 -25.88
N ALA A 111 -15.73 -8.90 -24.71
CA ALA A 111 -16.59 -8.11 -23.84
C ALA A 111 -17.01 -6.85 -24.60
N LEU A 112 -18.22 -6.35 -24.35
CA LEU A 112 -18.76 -5.14 -25.00
C LEU A 112 -17.88 -3.87 -24.87
N ASN A 113 -16.85 -3.91 -24.01
CA ASN A 113 -15.90 -2.82 -23.76
C ASN A 113 -14.44 -3.21 -24.01
N ASP A 114 -14.16 -4.27 -24.77
CA ASP A 114 -12.84 -4.46 -25.40
C ASP A 114 -12.66 -3.48 -26.57
#